data_AF-A0AA90NNN4-F1
#
_entry.id   AF-A0AA90NNN4-F1
#
_cell.length_a   1.000
_cell.length_b   1.000
_cell.length_c   1.000
_cell.angle_alpha   90.00
_cell.angle_beta   90.00
_cell.angle_gamma   90.00
#
_symmetry.space_group_name_H-M   'P 1'
#
loop_
_entity.id
_entity.type
_entity.pdbx_description
1 polymer ?
#
loop_
_entity_poly.entity_id
_entity_poly.type
_entity_poly.pdbx_seq_one_letter_code
_entity_poly.pdbx_strand_id
1 'polypeptide(L)'
;MVGYFDTGSPIFIQQRVGGNKKSFNLIRFRTMSLDTKPIASHLVSTVSVTKPGCFLRKTKIDELPQLINVLKGEMSFVGPRPNLFNQVELIKERDSRGVYDVLPGITGLAQISNIEMSTPEL
;
A
#
# COMPACT_ATOMS: atom_id res chain seq x y z
N MET A 1 -9.64 15.33 -16.14
CA MET A 1 -10.88 15.66 -15.39
C MET A 1 -11.74 14.42 -15.09
N VAL A 2 -11.14 13.22 -14.87
CA VAL A 2 -11.91 11.96 -14.69
C VAL A 2 -11.83 11.42 -13.25
N GLY A 3 -10.77 11.72 -12.48
CA GLY A 3 -10.64 11.23 -11.09
C GLY A 3 -11.38 12.05 -10.01
N TYR A 4 -11.64 13.33 -10.26
CA TYR A 4 -12.27 14.23 -9.28
C TYR A 4 -13.75 13.92 -9.08
N PHE A 5 -14.48 13.61 -10.16
CA PHE A 5 -15.93 13.40 -10.11
C PHE A 5 -16.35 12.03 -9.58
N ASP A 6 -15.51 10.98 -9.72
CA ASP A 6 -15.84 9.62 -9.22
C ASP A 6 -15.45 9.38 -7.75
N THR A 7 -14.52 10.18 -7.21
CA THR A 7 -13.91 9.87 -5.91
C THR A 7 -13.65 11.06 -4.98
N GLY A 8 -14.02 12.28 -5.38
CA GLY A 8 -13.83 13.54 -4.62
C GLY A 8 -12.37 13.96 -4.39
N SER A 9 -11.43 13.02 -4.28
CA SER A 9 -9.99 13.26 -4.25
C SER A 9 -9.24 12.12 -4.95
N PRO A 10 -8.49 12.39 -6.04
CA PRO A 10 -7.76 11.37 -6.78
C PRO A 10 -6.61 10.76 -5.98
N ILE A 11 -6.25 11.35 -4.84
CA ILE A 11 -5.18 10.89 -3.96
C ILE A 11 -5.77 10.16 -2.76
N PHE A 12 -5.14 9.05 -2.44
CA PHE A 12 -5.37 8.29 -1.22
C PHE A 12 -4.07 8.29 -0.41
N ILE A 13 -4.17 8.66 0.87
CA ILE A 13 -3.05 8.70 1.81
C ILE A 13 -3.35 7.72 2.93
N GLN A 14 -2.38 6.88 3.28
CA GLN A 14 -2.53 5.91 4.36
C GLN A 14 -1.25 5.81 5.17
N GLN A 15 -1.39 5.81 6.49
CA GLN A 15 -0.26 5.58 7.38
C GLN A 15 0.23 4.15 7.30
N ARG A 16 1.55 3.98 7.24
CA ARG A 16 2.24 2.69 7.16
C ARG A 16 3.44 2.64 8.10
N VAL A 17 3.89 1.43 8.40
CA VAL A 17 5.13 1.18 9.12
C VAL A 17 6.29 1.29 8.13
N GLY A 18 7.22 2.21 8.38
CA GLY A 18 8.44 2.43 7.60
C GLY A 18 9.70 1.92 8.29
N GLY A 19 10.85 2.35 7.78
CA GLY A 19 12.16 1.98 8.33
C GLY A 19 12.30 2.43 9.79
N ASN A 20 13.00 1.63 10.59
CA ASN A 20 13.12 1.76 12.04
C ASN A 20 11.76 1.87 12.74
N LYS A 21 10.73 1.21 12.18
CA LYS A 21 9.32 1.26 12.63
C LYS A 21 8.72 2.69 12.69
N LYS A 22 9.34 3.66 12.01
CA LYS A 22 8.82 5.03 11.94
C LYS A 22 7.59 5.08 11.02
N SER A 23 6.55 5.76 11.46
CA SER A 23 5.34 5.93 10.65
C SER A 23 5.58 6.93 9.52
N PHE A 24 4.98 6.67 8.36
CA PHE A 24 4.96 7.61 7.25
C PHE A 24 3.64 7.52 6.47
N ASN A 25 3.37 8.54 5.68
CA ASN A 25 2.16 8.67 4.88
C ASN A 25 2.40 8.12 3.48
N LEU A 26 1.93 6.91 3.18
CA LEU A 26 2.01 6.31 1.85
C LEU A 26 1.01 6.98 0.91
N ILE A 27 1.48 7.53 -0.21
CA ILE A 27 0.68 8.27 -1.18
C ILE A 27 0.38 7.37 -2.38
N ARG A 28 -0.89 7.28 -2.80
CA ARG A 28 -1.33 6.47 -3.95
C ARG A 28 -2.45 7.17 -4.70
N PHE A 29 -2.71 6.73 -5.93
CA PHE A 29 -3.99 7.09 -6.55
C PHE A 29 -5.12 6.32 -5.89
N ARG A 30 -6.23 7.01 -5.70
CA ARG A 30 -7.47 6.41 -5.23
C ARG A 30 -8.05 5.55 -6.34
N THR A 31 -8.32 4.28 -6.01
CA THR A 31 -8.86 3.29 -6.96
C THR A 31 -10.26 2.81 -6.58
N MET A 32 -10.82 3.32 -5.48
CA MET A 32 -12.12 2.94 -4.94
C MET A 32 -13.05 4.16 -4.81
N SER A 33 -14.35 3.95 -5.01
CA SER A 33 -15.39 5.00 -4.91
C SER A 33 -15.61 5.46 -3.46
N LEU A 34 -15.99 6.73 -3.26
CA LEU A 34 -16.31 7.28 -1.93
C LEU A 34 -17.55 6.65 -1.29
N ASP A 35 -18.50 6.20 -2.11
CA ASP A 35 -19.77 5.60 -1.65
C ASP A 35 -19.61 4.18 -1.09
N THR A 36 -18.37 3.71 -0.91
CA THR A 36 -18.11 2.45 -0.20
C THR A 36 -18.43 2.65 1.28
N LYS A 37 -19.69 2.41 1.66
CA LYS A 37 -20.11 2.31 3.07
C LYS A 37 -19.20 1.32 3.81
N PRO A 38 -18.92 1.53 5.11
CA PRO A 38 -18.10 0.63 5.90
C PRO A 38 -18.90 -0.65 6.19
N ILE A 39 -19.00 -1.52 5.19
CA ILE A 39 -19.58 -2.84 5.30
C ILE A 39 -18.42 -3.79 5.64
N ALA A 40 -18.68 -4.74 6.55
CA ALA A 40 -17.71 -5.71 7.04
C ALA A 40 -16.84 -6.31 5.90
N SER A 41 -15.53 -6.45 6.16
CA SER A 41 -14.50 -6.81 5.18
C SER A 41 -14.79 -8.05 4.32
N HIS A 42 -15.67 -8.95 4.77
CA HIS A 42 -16.08 -10.16 4.04
C HIS A 42 -17.14 -9.94 2.95
N LEU A 43 -17.81 -8.77 2.92
CA LEU A 43 -18.82 -8.40 1.91
C LEU A 43 -18.32 -7.34 0.92
N VAL A 44 -17.07 -6.89 1.07
CA VAL A 44 -16.40 -6.00 0.10
C VAL A 44 -16.01 -6.83 -1.11
N SER A 45 -17.04 -7.23 -1.85
CA SER A 45 -16.93 -7.77 -3.19
C SER A 45 -16.20 -6.76 -4.08
N THR A 46 -15.72 -7.25 -5.21
CA THR A 46 -15.16 -6.55 -6.37
C THR A 46 -15.90 -5.30 -6.88
N VAL A 47 -16.97 -4.88 -6.20
CA VAL A 47 -17.90 -3.78 -6.51
C VAL A 47 -17.35 -2.41 -6.12
N SER A 48 -16.39 -2.30 -5.20
CA SER A 48 -15.91 -1.01 -4.70
C SER A 48 -14.79 -0.35 -5.53
N VAL A 49 -14.23 -1.05 -6.52
CA VAL A 49 -13.15 -0.55 -7.38
C VAL A 49 -13.75 0.04 -8.64
N THR A 50 -13.43 1.30 -8.94
CA THR A 50 -13.94 1.95 -10.16
C THR A 50 -13.35 1.28 -11.42
N LYS A 51 -14.03 1.33 -12.57
CA LYS A 51 -13.46 0.88 -13.86
C LYS A 51 -12.07 1.47 -14.13
N PRO A 52 -11.84 2.80 -13.98
CA PRO A 52 -10.49 3.36 -14.06
C PRO A 52 -9.57 2.85 -12.94
N GLY A 53 -10.08 2.65 -11.72
CA GLY A 53 -9.31 2.06 -10.62
C GLY A 53 -8.80 0.65 -10.92
N CYS A 54 -9.58 -0.17 -11.62
CA CYS A 54 -9.18 -1.50 -12.06
C CYS A 54 -8.00 -1.43 -13.04
N PHE A 55 -8.06 -0.52 -14.01
CA PHE A 55 -6.96 -0.26 -14.94
C PHE A 55 -5.69 0.20 -14.22
N LEU A 56 -5.82 1.15 -13.28
CA LEU A 56 -4.69 1.66 -12.49
C LEU A 56 -4.01 0.55 -11.68
N ARG A 57 -4.78 -0.35 -11.05
CA ARG A 57 -4.25 -1.50 -10.30
C ARG A 57 -3.57 -2.52 -11.21
N LYS A 58 -4.18 -2.83 -12.36
CA LYS A 58 -3.64 -3.81 -13.32
C LYS A 58 -2.29 -3.35 -13.89
N THR A 59 -2.15 -2.05 -14.11
CA THR A 59 -0.94 -1.43 -14.65
C THR A 59 0.05 -0.96 -13.58
N LYS A 60 -0.29 -1.11 -12.28
CA LYS A 60 0.45 -0.55 -11.13
C LYS A 60 0.62 0.98 -11.16
N ILE A 61 -0.11 1.67 -12.03
CA ILE A 61 -0.07 3.13 -12.13
C ILE A 61 -0.59 3.76 -10.83
N ASP A 62 -1.44 3.06 -10.06
CA ASP A 62 -1.91 3.53 -8.76
C ASP A 62 -0.79 3.74 -7.72
N GLU A 63 0.37 3.12 -7.93
CA GLU A 63 1.55 3.24 -7.06
C GLU A 63 2.50 4.36 -7.49
N LEU A 64 2.33 4.98 -8.67
CA LEU A 64 3.21 6.08 -9.13
C LEU A 64 3.35 7.25 -8.14
N PRO A 65 2.30 7.67 -7.40
CA PRO A 65 2.46 8.73 -6.40
C PRO A 65 3.43 8.39 -5.26
N GLN A 66 3.77 7.11 -5.05
CA GLN A 66 4.78 6.69 -4.07
C GLN A 66 6.18 7.17 -4.44
N LEU A 67 6.43 7.57 -5.69
CA LEU A 67 7.68 8.23 -6.07
C LEU A 67 7.93 9.50 -5.26
N ILE A 68 6.88 10.19 -4.80
CA ILE A 68 7.01 11.33 -3.88
C ILE A 68 7.58 10.87 -2.54
N ASN A 69 7.17 9.71 -2.03
CA ASN A 69 7.74 9.13 -0.79
C ASN A 69 9.21 8.76 -0.97
N VAL A 70 9.60 8.26 -2.15
CA VAL A 70 11.00 7.99 -2.48
C VAL A 70 11.83 9.28 -2.50
N LEU A 71 11.32 10.33 -3.16
CA LEU A 71 12.00 11.64 -3.20
C LEU A 71 12.12 12.29 -1.81
N LYS A 72 11.18 12.02 -0.90
CA LYS A 72 11.21 12.47 0.50
C LYS A 72 12.16 11.67 1.40
N GLY A 73 12.71 10.55 0.92
CA GLY A 73 13.53 9.65 1.72
C GLY A 73 12.74 8.77 2.70
N GLU A 74 11.41 8.68 2.55
CA GLU A 74 10.56 7.80 3.37
C GLU A 74 10.52 6.37 2.81
N MET A 75 10.81 6.20 1.52
CA MET A 75 10.85 4.94 0.79
C MET A 75 12.08 4.85 -0.11
N SER A 76 12.39 3.63 -0.55
CA SER A 76 13.33 3.32 -1.63
C SER A 76 12.56 2.77 -2.85
N PHE A 77 13.21 2.71 -4.02
CA PHE A 77 12.67 1.96 -5.15
C PHE A 77 12.58 0.47 -4.85
N VAL A 78 13.63 -0.08 -4.22
CA VAL A 78 13.76 -1.50 -3.87
C VAL A 78 13.87 -1.64 -2.35
N GLY A 79 13.00 -2.45 -1.76
CA GLY A 79 12.93 -2.69 -0.32
C GLY A 79 11.67 -3.47 0.08
N PRO A 80 11.50 -3.79 1.36
CA PRO A 80 10.32 -4.51 1.85
C PRO A 80 9.04 -3.70 1.66
N ARG A 81 7.94 -4.35 1.27
CA ARG A 81 6.64 -3.66 1.11
C ARG A 81 6.13 -3.19 2.49
N PRO A 82 5.75 -1.90 2.65
CA PRO A 82 5.34 -1.36 3.95
C PRO A 82 3.99 -1.94 4.40
N ASN A 83 3.91 -2.38 5.67
CA ASN A 83 2.70 -2.98 6.25
C ASN A 83 1.83 -1.99 7.03
N LEU A 84 0.61 -2.41 7.37
CA LEU A 84 -0.28 -1.71 8.29
C LEU A 84 0.13 -1.96 9.74
N PHE A 85 -0.29 -1.06 10.63
CA PHE A 85 -0.11 -1.18 12.07
C PHE A 85 -0.95 -2.29 12.71
N ASN A 86 -2.07 -2.67 12.08
CA ASN A 86 -2.94 -3.74 12.58
C ASN A 86 -2.44 -5.15 12.26
N GLN A 87 -1.33 -5.30 11.54
CA GLN A 87 -0.73 -6.59 11.19
C GLN A 87 0.29 -7.02 12.25
N VAL A 88 -0.17 -7.27 13.48
CA VAL A 88 0.68 -7.50 14.66
C VAL A 88 1.66 -8.67 14.46
N GLU A 89 1.18 -9.79 13.92
CA GLU A 89 1.99 -10.98 13.66
C GLU A 89 3.09 -10.72 12.62
N LEU A 90 2.73 -10.08 11.50
CA LEU A 90 3.67 -9.66 10.47
C LEU A 90 4.73 -8.69 11.00
N ILE A 91 4.33 -7.76 11.87
CA ILE A 91 5.27 -6.83 12.49
C ILE A 91 6.28 -7.60 13.34
N LYS A 92 5.81 -8.55 14.16
CA LYS A 92 6.68 -9.35 15.01
C LYS A 92 7.70 -10.15 14.20
N GLU A 93 7.27 -10.83 13.14
CA GLU A 93 8.16 -11.61 12.26
C GLU A 93 9.15 -10.74 11.49
N ARG A 94 8.72 -9.56 11.05
CA ARG A 94 9.62 -8.61 10.37
C ARG A 94 10.66 -8.01 11.29
N ASP A 95 10.28 -7.71 12.53
CA ASP A 95 11.18 -7.16 13.55
C ASP A 95 12.24 -8.18 13.95
N SER A 96 11.86 -9.46 14.15
CA SER A 96 12.81 -10.53 14.50
C SER A 96 13.84 -10.80 13.41
N ARG A 97 13.52 -10.47 12.15
CA ARG A 97 14.37 -10.66 10.97
C ARG A 97 15.08 -9.39 10.50
N GLY A 98 15.00 -8.29 11.24
CA GLY A 98 15.65 -7.01 10.88
C GLY A 98 15.09 -6.36 9.60
N VAL A 99 13.87 -6.71 9.18
CA VAL A 99 13.25 -6.16 7.95
C VAL A 99 13.03 -4.65 8.07
N TYR A 100 12.82 -4.15 9.28
CA TYR A 100 12.66 -2.72 9.54
C TYR A 100 13.98 -1.93 9.54
N ASP A 101 15.14 -2.58 9.44
CA ASP A 101 16.43 -1.88 9.45
C ASP A 101 16.71 -1.14 8.13
N VAL A 102 15.94 -1.46 7.08
CA VAL A 102 16.01 -0.84 5.76
C VAL A 102 14.75 -0.02 5.45
N LEU A 103 14.87 0.90 4.49
CA LEU A 103 13.71 1.64 4.02
C LEU A 103 12.73 0.72 3.26
N PRO A 104 11.41 0.93 3.43
CA PRO A 104 10.42 0.21 2.65
C PRO A 104 10.55 0.53 1.15
N GLY A 105 10.15 -0.42 0.30
CA GLY A 105 10.28 -0.34 -1.16
C GLY A 105 8.94 -0.21 -1.89
N ILE A 106 8.99 0.35 -3.11
CA ILE A 106 7.90 0.22 -4.08
C ILE A 106 7.82 -1.23 -4.56
N THR A 107 8.97 -1.82 -4.88
CA THR A 107 9.14 -3.25 -5.19
C THR A 107 10.18 -3.89 -4.26
N GLY A 108 10.23 -5.21 -4.22
CA GLY A 108 11.18 -5.96 -3.39
C GLY A 108 11.09 -7.46 -3.62
N LEU A 109 11.97 -8.21 -2.94
CA LEU A 109 12.10 -9.65 -3.09
C LEU A 109 10.77 -10.39 -2.91
N ALA A 110 10.04 -10.10 -1.84
CA ALA A 110 8.74 -10.71 -1.58
C ALA A 110 7.73 -10.50 -2.73
N GLN A 111 7.73 -9.31 -3.35
CA GLN A 111 6.82 -9.01 -4.47
C GLN A 111 7.21 -9.77 -5.75
N ILE A 112 8.50 -10.04 -5.96
CA ILE A 112 9.00 -10.82 -7.10
C ILE A 112 8.76 -12.32 -6.87
N SER A 113 8.90 -12.78 -5.63
CA SER A 113 8.67 -14.17 -5.20
C SER A 113 7.20 -14.53 -4.98
N ASN A 114 6.26 -13.63 -5.26
CA ASN A 114 4.82 -13.79 -5.00
C ASN A 114 4.48 -14.13 -3.53
N ILE A 115 5.28 -13.61 -2.59
CA ILE A 115 5.06 -13.76 -1.15
C ILE A 115 4.13 -12.63 -0.69
N GLU A 116 3.07 -13.02 0.01
CA GLU A 116 2.05 -12.09 0.49
C GLU A 116 2.26 -11.70 1.96
N MET A 117 1.70 -10.55 2.34
CA MET A 117 1.69 -10.10 3.73
C MET A 117 0.78 -10.95 4.65
N SER A 118 -0.01 -11.85 4.06
CA SER A 118 -0.87 -12.84 4.73
C SER A 118 -0.09 -14.08 5.19
N THR A 119 1.17 -14.24 4.78
CA THR A 119 2.08 -15.30 5.21
C THR A 119 3.29 -14.69 5.95
N PRO A 120 3.14 -14.29 7.22
CA PRO A 120 4.16 -13.55 7.98
C PRO A 120 5.54 -14.22 8.06
N GLU A 121 5.56 -15.54 8.00
CA GLU A 121 6.76 -16.35 8.19
C GLU A 121 7.62 -16.47 6.93
N LEU A 122 7.07 -16.11 5.76
CA LEU A 122 7.69 -16.23 4.44
C LEU A 122 8.32 -14.91 3.98
#